data_AF-A0A9E0XLM7-F1
#
_entry.id   AF-A0A9E0XLM7-F1
#
_cell.length_a   1.000
_cell.length_b   1.000
_cell.length_c   1.000
_cell.angle_alpha   90.00
_cell.angle_beta   90.00
_cell.angle_gamma   90.00
#
_symmetry.space_group_name_H-M   'P 1'
#
loop_
_entity.id
_entity.type
_entity.pdbx_description
1 polymer ?
#
loop_
_entity_poly.entity_id
_entity_poly.type
_entity_poly.pdbx_seq_one_letter_code
_entity_poly.pdbx_strand_id
1 'polypeptide(L)'
;MKIKKLSIYCLSALMALSIAACGKKEAPPAPPAPTPVQTPAPVVKAPIAFKAVVLGNKIDETKKVAAPLSSFGPMDTIYAVVETDGSGDATIKAKWTFHKGAKSANVSETTQTIKGDGPANHEFHISKPDGWPVGDYK
;
A
#
# COMPACT_ATOMS: atom_id res chain seq x y z
N MET A 1 36.30 -12.42 -1.78
CA MET A 1 36.33 -13.87 -2.06
C MET A 1 35.25 -14.16 -3.10
N LYS A 2 35.66 -14.56 -4.31
CA LYS A 2 34.81 -14.76 -5.50
C LYS A 2 34.18 -16.16 -5.46
N ILE A 3 32.86 -16.28 -5.57
CA ILE A 3 32.17 -17.57 -5.72
C ILE A 3 31.68 -17.73 -7.16
N LYS A 4 31.90 -18.94 -7.66
CA LYS A 4 32.06 -19.35 -9.05
C LYS A 4 30.74 -19.51 -9.81
N LYS A 5 30.85 -19.31 -11.13
CA LYS A 5 29.89 -19.67 -12.19
C LYS A 5 29.52 -21.16 -12.13
N LEU A 6 28.26 -21.49 -12.41
CA LEU A 6 27.87 -22.77 -12.96
C LEU A 6 26.98 -22.52 -14.19
N SER A 7 27.43 -23.07 -15.30
CA SER A 7 26.87 -23.01 -16.64
C SER A 7 26.25 -24.38 -16.93
N ILE A 8 25.06 -24.44 -17.52
CA ILE A 8 24.50 -25.65 -18.14
C ILE A 8 23.51 -25.25 -19.26
N TYR A 9 23.89 -25.67 -20.49
CA TYR A 9 23.12 -26.06 -21.70
C TYR A 9 21.98 -25.14 -22.21
N CYS A 10 21.99 -24.53 -23.40
CA CYS A 10 22.43 -24.87 -24.77
C CYS A 10 21.64 -26.00 -25.48
N LEU A 11 20.97 -25.59 -26.56
CA LEU A 11 20.74 -26.28 -27.85
C LEU A 11 19.37 -26.94 -28.15
N SER A 12 18.63 -26.33 -29.09
CA SER A 12 18.05 -26.94 -30.33
C SER A 12 17.02 -25.95 -30.95
N ALA A 13 17.26 -25.23 -32.04
CA ALA A 13 17.50 -25.60 -33.45
C ALA A 13 16.22 -25.71 -34.31
N LEU A 14 16.21 -24.82 -35.33
CA LEU A 14 15.45 -24.67 -36.58
C LEU A 14 14.53 -25.80 -37.09
N MET A 15 13.44 -25.41 -37.78
CA MET A 15 13.18 -25.82 -39.18
C MET A 15 12.12 -24.93 -39.86
N ALA A 16 12.40 -24.51 -41.09
CA ALA A 16 11.48 -23.87 -42.05
C ALA A 16 10.97 -24.91 -43.06
N LEU A 17 9.78 -24.75 -43.64
CA LEU A 17 9.50 -24.97 -45.08
C LEU A 17 8.07 -24.59 -45.47
N SER A 18 7.95 -24.04 -46.68
CA SER A 18 6.80 -23.45 -47.36
C SER A 18 5.94 -24.45 -48.14
N ILE A 19 4.67 -24.11 -48.36
CA ILE A 19 3.85 -24.64 -49.46
C ILE A 19 3.10 -23.49 -50.13
N ALA A 20 3.43 -23.25 -51.39
CA ALA A 20 2.64 -22.46 -52.32
C ALA A 20 1.60 -23.40 -52.97
N ALA A 21 0.30 -23.05 -52.92
CA ALA A 21 -0.75 -23.74 -53.64
C ALA A 21 -1.85 -22.76 -54.13
N CYS A 22 -1.92 -22.66 -55.47
CA CYS A 22 -3.05 -22.36 -56.35
C CYS A 22 -4.16 -21.36 -55.96
N GLY A 23 -4.09 -20.19 -56.61
CA GLY A 23 -5.04 -19.81 -57.67
C GLY A 23 -6.55 -19.98 -57.42
N LYS A 24 -7.16 -19.02 -56.74
CA LYS A 24 -8.56 -18.63 -56.94
C LYS A 24 -8.64 -17.11 -56.73
N LYS A 25 -9.10 -16.36 -57.74
CA LYS A 25 -9.50 -14.96 -57.58
C LYS A 25 -10.78 -14.97 -56.73
N GLU A 26 -10.62 -14.78 -55.43
CA GLU A 26 -11.70 -14.46 -54.50
C GLU A 26 -11.61 -12.96 -54.25
N ALA A 27 -12.73 -12.25 -54.43
CA ALA A 27 -12.79 -10.82 -54.15
C ALA A 27 -12.39 -10.60 -52.68
N PRO A 28 -11.58 -9.56 -52.36
CA PRO A 28 -11.19 -9.29 -50.99
C PRO A 28 -12.43 -9.26 -50.09
N PRO A 29 -12.47 -10.04 -48.99
CA PRO A 29 -13.56 -9.94 -48.04
C PRO A 29 -13.64 -8.49 -47.58
N ALA A 30 -14.87 -7.95 -47.56
CA ALA A 30 -15.11 -6.61 -47.05
C ALA A 30 -14.46 -6.48 -45.66
N PRO A 31 -13.78 -5.35 -45.35
CA PRO A 31 -13.18 -5.15 -44.04
C PRO A 31 -14.23 -5.47 -42.96
N PRO A 32 -13.88 -6.28 -41.94
CA PRO A 32 -14.81 -6.53 -40.85
C PRO A 32 -15.25 -5.19 -40.28
N ALA A 33 -16.56 -5.01 -40.13
CA ALA A 33 -17.12 -3.82 -39.52
C ALA A 33 -16.42 -3.61 -38.16
N PRO A 34 -15.96 -2.38 -37.85
CA PRO A 34 -15.30 -2.12 -36.58
C PRO A 34 -16.21 -2.58 -35.44
N THR A 35 -15.72 -3.52 -34.64
CA THR A 35 -16.39 -3.95 -33.40
C THR A 35 -16.72 -2.71 -32.58
N PRO A 36 -17.96 -2.57 -32.06
CA PRO A 36 -18.30 -1.46 -31.20
C PRO A 36 -17.28 -1.39 -30.06
N VAL A 37 -16.56 -0.27 -29.99
CA VAL A 37 -15.66 0.00 -28.87
C VAL A 37 -16.55 0.10 -27.64
N GLN A 38 -16.52 -0.90 -26.77
CA GLN A 38 -17.25 -0.81 -25.51
C GLN A 38 -16.58 0.27 -24.67
N THR A 39 -17.27 1.40 -24.47
CA THR A 39 -16.89 2.39 -23.47
C THR A 39 -16.84 1.70 -22.11
N PRO A 40 -15.70 1.69 -21.39
CA PRO A 40 -15.64 1.11 -20.06
C PRO A 40 -16.69 1.73 -19.15
N ALA A 41 -17.44 0.90 -18.44
CA ALA A 41 -18.40 1.38 -17.44
C ALA A 41 -17.65 2.21 -16.36
N PRO A 42 -18.26 3.27 -15.81
CA PRO A 42 -17.64 4.05 -14.75
C PRO A 42 -17.33 3.16 -13.54
N VAL A 43 -16.08 3.12 -13.11
CA VAL A 43 -15.69 2.44 -11.87
C VAL A 43 -16.06 3.35 -10.70
N VAL A 44 -17.09 2.96 -9.94
CA VAL A 44 -17.44 3.67 -8.70
C VAL A 44 -16.50 3.19 -7.60
N LYS A 45 -15.65 4.09 -7.10
CA LYS A 45 -14.76 3.80 -5.96
C LYS A 45 -15.57 3.89 -4.65
N ALA A 46 -15.32 2.96 -3.73
CA ALA A 46 -15.93 2.97 -2.39
C ALA A 46 -15.49 4.21 -1.59
N PRO A 47 -16.31 4.71 -0.64
CA PRO A 47 -15.89 5.79 0.26
C PRO A 47 -14.71 5.37 1.13
N ILE A 48 -13.93 6.35 1.62
CA ILE A 48 -12.80 6.08 2.53
C ILE A 48 -13.28 5.29 3.76
N ALA A 49 -12.57 4.21 4.05
CA ALA A 49 -12.76 3.37 5.22
C ALA A 49 -11.44 3.18 5.98
N PHE A 50 -11.54 3.19 7.31
CA PHE A 50 -10.47 2.78 8.21
C PHE A 50 -10.26 1.26 8.13
N LYS A 51 -9.01 0.81 8.05
CA LYS A 51 -8.64 -0.61 8.00
C LYS A 51 -7.95 -1.07 9.27
N ALA A 52 -6.91 -0.35 9.69
CA ALA A 52 -6.12 -0.72 10.86
C ALA A 52 -5.38 0.48 11.46
N VAL A 53 -4.98 0.35 12.73
CA VAL A 53 -3.89 1.13 13.32
C VAL A 53 -2.77 0.15 13.67
N VAL A 54 -1.56 0.45 13.22
CA VAL A 54 -0.36 -0.29 13.60
C VAL A 54 0.54 0.64 14.41
N LEU A 55 0.96 0.19 15.59
CA LEU A 55 1.87 0.92 16.47
C LEU A 55 3.30 0.41 16.33
N GLY A 56 4.28 1.31 16.43
CA GLY A 56 5.71 0.97 16.41
C GLY A 56 6.60 2.15 16.77
N ASN A 57 7.91 1.94 16.85
CA ASN A 57 8.89 2.99 17.18
C ASN A 57 9.80 3.38 16.00
N LYS A 58 9.50 2.84 14.81
CA LYS A 58 10.17 3.08 13.53
C LYS A 58 9.15 2.92 12.41
N ILE A 59 9.28 3.75 11.38
CA ILE A 59 8.55 3.62 10.11
C ILE A 59 9.55 3.48 8.95
N ASP A 60 9.09 2.94 7.83
CA ASP A 60 9.83 2.85 6.57
C ASP A 60 9.55 4.03 5.62
N GLU A 61 10.17 4.00 4.44
CA GLU A 61 10.01 5.02 3.39
C GLU A 61 8.56 5.13 2.86
N THR A 62 7.72 4.10 3.08
CA THR A 62 6.31 4.05 2.69
C THR A 62 5.35 4.45 3.81
N LYS A 63 5.90 4.96 4.93
CA LYS A 63 5.17 5.31 6.15
C LYS A 63 4.43 4.14 6.79
N LYS A 64 4.95 2.91 6.63
CA LYS A 64 4.49 1.75 7.40
C LYS A 64 5.37 1.55 8.62
N VAL A 65 4.78 1.00 9.68
CA VAL A 65 5.55 0.56 10.84
C VAL A 65 6.48 -0.58 10.45
N ALA A 66 7.78 -0.45 10.75
CA ALA A 66 8.78 -1.46 10.38
C ALA A 66 8.62 -2.76 11.18
N ALA A 67 8.24 -2.67 12.46
CA ALA A 67 7.92 -3.79 13.32
C ALA A 67 6.83 -3.38 14.33
N PRO A 68 5.69 -4.09 14.39
CA PRO A 68 4.64 -3.78 15.36
C PRO A 68 5.12 -3.91 16.80
N LEU A 69 4.78 -2.92 17.64
CA LEU A 69 5.11 -2.90 19.07
C LEU A 69 3.89 -2.46 19.90
N SER A 70 3.77 -3.03 21.08
CA SER A 70 2.81 -2.63 22.13
C SER A 70 3.48 -2.23 23.44
N SER A 71 4.82 -2.20 23.46
CA SER A 71 5.63 -1.79 24.60
C SER A 71 6.79 -0.95 24.08
N PHE A 72 7.02 0.18 24.73
CA PHE A 72 7.93 1.23 24.27
C PHE A 72 8.93 1.55 25.35
N GLY A 73 10.17 1.82 24.95
CA GLY A 73 11.19 2.35 25.84
C GLY A 73 10.90 3.80 26.24
N PRO A 74 11.50 4.29 27.34
CA PRO A 74 11.28 5.65 27.82
C PRO A 74 11.59 6.73 26.78
N MET A 75 12.52 6.48 25.86
CA MET A 75 12.97 7.47 24.86
C MET A 75 12.44 7.21 23.44
N ASP A 76 11.54 6.24 23.28
CA ASP A 76 10.99 5.93 21.96
C ASP A 76 10.06 7.05 21.47
N THR A 77 10.11 7.33 20.17
CA THR A 77 8.97 7.95 19.49
C THR A 77 7.93 6.88 19.24
N ILE A 78 6.68 7.12 19.66
CA ILE A 78 5.57 6.20 19.42
C ILE A 78 4.87 6.64 18.15
N TYR A 79 4.89 5.79 17.12
CA TYR A 79 4.18 5.98 15.87
C TYR A 79 2.87 5.19 15.90
N ALA A 80 1.80 5.80 15.39
CA ALA A 80 0.56 5.15 14.99
C ALA A 80 0.36 5.40 13.49
N VAL A 81 0.42 4.32 12.71
CA VAL A 81 0.11 4.35 11.29
C VAL A 81 -1.32 3.89 11.10
N VAL A 82 -2.16 4.78 10.58
CA VAL A 82 -3.54 4.50 10.20
C VAL A 82 -3.58 4.05 8.75
N GLU A 83 -4.07 2.84 8.51
CA GLU A 83 -4.29 2.31 7.17
C GLU A 83 -5.73 2.61 6.73
N THR A 84 -5.89 3.23 5.57
CA THR A 84 -7.19 3.52 4.96
C THR A 84 -7.24 2.97 3.53
N ASP A 85 -8.44 2.78 3.01
CA ASP A 85 -8.68 2.49 1.59
C ASP A 85 -9.99 3.16 1.14
N GLY A 86 -10.17 3.33 -0.16
CA GLY A 86 -11.31 4.03 -0.76
C GLY A 86 -10.99 5.46 -1.19
N SER A 87 -12.03 6.18 -1.61
CA SER A 87 -11.92 7.51 -2.22
C SER A 87 -12.83 8.54 -1.55
N GLY A 88 -12.45 9.81 -1.60
CA GLY A 88 -13.19 10.93 -1.05
C GLY A 88 -12.35 11.80 -0.11
N ASP A 89 -13.00 12.58 0.74
CA ASP A 89 -12.35 13.40 1.77
C ASP A 89 -12.70 12.85 3.16
N ALA A 90 -11.75 12.84 4.09
CA ALA A 90 -11.96 12.40 5.47
C ALA A 90 -11.06 13.18 6.44
N THR A 91 -11.42 13.18 7.72
CA THR A 91 -10.62 13.78 8.79
C THR A 91 -10.32 12.73 9.85
N ILE A 92 -9.03 12.55 10.16
CA ILE A 92 -8.54 11.62 11.18
C ILE A 92 -8.01 12.45 12.35
N LYS A 93 -8.52 12.18 13.56
CA LYS A 93 -8.00 12.74 14.80
C LYS A 93 -7.34 11.62 15.63
N ALA A 94 -6.03 11.73 15.84
CA ALA A 94 -5.31 10.90 16.79
C ALA A 94 -5.28 11.60 18.15
N LYS A 95 -5.75 10.91 19.19
CA LYS A 95 -5.73 11.37 20.59
C LYS A 95 -4.97 10.36 21.42
N TRP A 96 -3.94 10.85 22.10
CA TRP A 96 -3.07 10.05 22.95
C TRP A 96 -3.36 10.36 24.41
N THR A 97 -3.45 9.32 25.23
CA THR A 97 -3.79 9.42 26.64
C THR A 97 -2.91 8.50 27.47
N PHE A 98 -2.46 9.01 28.62
CA PHE A 98 -1.76 8.22 29.63
C PHE A 98 -2.76 7.76 30.68
N HIS A 99 -2.69 6.49 31.08
CA HIS A 99 -3.58 5.87 32.05
C HIS A 99 -2.78 5.34 33.24
N LYS A 100 -3.26 5.63 34.44
CA LYS A 100 -2.72 5.11 35.70
C LYS A 100 -3.87 4.70 36.60
N GLY A 101 -4.16 3.40 36.63
CA GLY A 101 -5.39 2.89 37.25
C GLY A 101 -6.62 3.48 36.57
N ALA A 102 -7.56 4.02 37.35
CA ALA A 102 -8.78 4.63 36.81
C ALA A 102 -8.60 6.06 36.27
N LYS A 103 -7.40 6.65 36.38
CA LYS A 103 -7.14 8.03 35.95
C LYS A 103 -6.56 8.05 34.54
N SER A 104 -7.06 8.94 33.70
CA SER A 104 -6.51 9.23 32.39
C SER A 104 -6.12 10.70 32.26
N ALA A 105 -5.04 10.98 31.53
CA ALA A 105 -4.57 12.32 31.22
C ALA A 105 -4.32 12.42 29.71
N ASN A 106 -4.71 13.54 29.10
CA ASN A 106 -4.36 13.80 27.71
C ASN A 106 -2.86 14.04 27.57
N VAL A 107 -2.26 13.44 26.54
CA VAL A 107 -0.85 13.57 26.21
C VAL A 107 -0.67 14.47 24.98
N SER A 108 -1.44 14.19 23.93
CA SER A 108 -1.40 14.95 22.68
C SER A 108 -2.66 14.69 21.87
N GLU A 109 -3.00 15.63 20.99
CA GLU A 109 -4.01 15.45 19.95
C GLU A 109 -3.48 16.01 18.63
N THR A 110 -3.72 15.29 17.53
CA THR A 110 -3.33 15.74 16.19
C THR A 110 -4.45 15.39 15.22
N THR A 111 -4.76 16.32 14.32
CA THR A 111 -5.79 16.15 13.30
C THR A 111 -5.17 16.27 11.91
N GLN A 112 -5.52 15.36 11.01
CA GLN A 112 -5.16 15.39 9.60
C GLN A 112 -6.41 15.27 8.74
N THR A 113 -6.54 16.14 7.75
CA THR A 113 -7.53 16.00 6.67
C THR A 113 -6.86 15.28 5.51
N ILE A 114 -7.51 14.26 4.98
CA ILE A 114 -7.00 13.40 3.92
C ILE A 114 -7.94 13.41 2.73
N LYS A 115 -7.36 13.32 1.53
CA LYS A 115 -8.06 13.05 0.29
C LYS A 115 -7.59 11.71 -0.24
N GLY A 116 -8.47 10.72 -0.20
CA GLY A 116 -8.19 9.34 -0.56
C GLY A 116 -8.57 9.07 -2.01
N ASP A 117 -7.83 8.15 -2.63
CA ASP A 117 -8.15 7.63 -3.96
C ASP A 117 -7.81 6.12 -4.09
N GLY A 118 -7.67 5.44 -2.96
CA GLY A 118 -7.20 4.07 -2.82
C GLY A 118 -6.49 3.83 -1.48
N PRO A 119 -5.74 2.72 -1.34
CA PRO A 119 -5.01 2.39 -0.13
C PRO A 119 -3.95 3.43 0.23
N ALA A 120 -3.91 3.84 1.50
CA ALA A 120 -2.94 4.82 2.00
C ALA A 120 -2.61 4.59 3.48
N ASN A 121 -1.40 5.02 3.87
CA ASN A 121 -0.92 5.03 5.26
C ASN A 121 -0.81 6.47 5.75
N HIS A 122 -1.40 6.76 6.91
CA HIS A 122 -1.35 8.08 7.54
C HIS A 122 -0.63 7.99 8.88
N GLU A 123 0.48 8.70 8.98
CA GLU A 123 1.35 8.65 10.14
C GLU A 123 0.94 9.69 11.18
N PHE A 124 0.82 9.25 12.42
CA PHE A 124 0.76 10.08 13.61
C PHE A 124 1.85 9.63 14.58
N HIS A 125 2.42 10.55 15.34
CA HIS A 125 3.41 10.16 16.35
C HIS A 125 3.43 11.11 17.54
N ILE A 126 3.98 10.60 18.63
CA ILE A 126 4.33 11.39 19.82
C ILE A 126 5.76 11.05 20.22
N SER A 127 6.49 12.07 20.68
CA SER A 127 7.82 11.91 21.27
C SER A 127 7.88 12.72 22.56
N LYS A 128 8.70 12.27 23.50
CA LYS A 128 8.92 12.96 24.78
C LYS A 128 10.41 12.94 25.13
N PRO A 129 11.16 14.02 24.85
CA PRO A 129 12.60 14.09 25.10
C PRO A 129 13.00 13.80 26.56
N ASP A 130 12.14 14.20 27.51
CA ASP A 130 12.35 13.95 28.94
C ASP A 130 11.94 12.53 29.39
N GLY A 131 11.58 11.67 28.44
CA GLY A 131 11.21 10.28 28.66
C GLY A 131 9.75 10.04 29.04
N TRP A 132 9.16 8.95 28.56
CA TRP A 132 7.82 8.49 28.91
C TRP A 132 7.72 7.99 30.35
N PRO A 133 6.76 8.48 31.15
CA PRO A 133 6.36 7.80 32.37
C PRO A 133 5.98 6.34 32.12
N VAL A 134 6.37 5.44 33.02
CA VAL A 134 5.94 4.05 32.94
C VAL A 134 4.44 3.96 33.23
N GLY A 135 3.71 3.28 32.34
CA GLY A 135 2.29 2.98 32.50
C GLY A 135 1.62 2.73 31.15
N ASP A 136 0.29 2.70 31.17
CA ASP A 136 -0.50 2.36 29.99
C ASP A 136 -0.81 3.61 29.17
N TYR A 137 -0.80 3.44 27.85
CA TYR A 137 -1.14 4.49 26.90
C TYR A 137 -2.23 4.00 25.94
N LYS A 138 -3.10 4.92 25.51
CA LYS A 138 -4.16 4.66 24.54
C LYS A 138 -4.32 5.83 23.59
#